data_AF-A0A2N7DLB1-F1
#
_entry.id   AF-A0A2N7DLB1-F1
#
_cell.length_a   1.000
_cell.length_b   1.000
_cell.length_c   1.000
_cell.angle_alpha   90.00
_cell.angle_beta   90.00
_cell.angle_gamma   90.00
#
_symmetry.space_group_name_H-M   'P 1'
#
loop_
_entity.id
_entity.type
_entity.pdbx_description
1 polymer ?
#
loop_
_entity_poly.entity_id
_entity_poly.type
_entity_poly.pdbx_seq_one_letter_code
_entity_poly.pdbx_strand_id
1 'polypeptide(L)'
;MKFFIIGGKSLTLIMWLVMFYNLFMPFEGQVSIVLNILFFITVIMHFFQLLIFNTMFSSLLKLSFVDYLKVYFFGVFGLLEYRQKVLELDKAE
;
A
#
# COMPACT_ATOMS: atom_id res chain seq x y z
N MET A 1 -6.23 -13.55 -10.00
CA MET A 1 -5.51 -12.80 -8.94
C MET A 1 -4.80 -11.56 -9.46
N LYS A 2 -4.02 -11.65 -10.55
CA LYS A 2 -3.23 -10.51 -11.06
C LYS A 2 -4.07 -9.27 -11.42
N PHE A 3 -5.20 -9.44 -12.11
CA PHE A 3 -6.13 -8.34 -12.43
C PHE A 3 -6.74 -7.67 -11.19
N PHE A 4 -7.06 -8.45 -10.16
CA PHE A 4 -7.58 -7.92 -8.89
C PHE A 4 -6.52 -7.09 -8.15
N ILE A 5 -5.27 -7.55 -8.13
CA ILE A 5 -4.15 -6.80 -7.53
C ILE A 5 -3.93 -5.49 -8.30
N ILE A 6 -3.95 -5.53 -9.63
CA ILE A 6 -3.77 -4.32 -10.46
C ILE A 6 -4.93 -3.32 -10.27
N GLY A 7 -6.17 -3.82 -10.29
CA GLY A 7 -7.35 -2.99 -10.06
C GLY A 7 -7.36 -2.36 -8.66
N GLY A 8 -7.05 -3.16 -7.65
CA GLY A 8 -6.93 -2.69 -6.26
C GLY A 8 -5.86 -1.62 -6.09
N LYS A 9 -4.67 -1.82 -6.66
CA LYS A 9 -3.59 -0.82 -6.65
C LYS A 9 -3.99 0.48 -7.33
N SER A 10 -4.69 0.38 -8.46
CA SER A 10 -5.16 1.55 -9.22
C SER A 10 -6.16 2.37 -8.39
N LEU A 11 -7.11 1.69 -7.74
CA LEU A 11 -8.08 2.32 -6.85
C LEU A 11 -7.39 2.95 -5.63
N THR A 12 -6.45 2.25 -5.00
CA THR A 12 -5.66 2.80 -3.87
C THR A 12 -4.91 4.06 -4.28
N LEU A 13 -4.29 4.07 -5.47
CA LEU A 13 -3.58 5.25 -5.97
C LEU A 13 -4.54 6.43 -6.19
N ILE A 14 -5.71 6.19 -6.78
CA ILE A 14 -6.75 7.22 -6.96
C ILE A 14 -7.17 7.77 -5.58
N MET A 15 -7.38 6.91 -4.60
CA MET A 15 -7.74 7.32 -3.23
C MET A 15 -6.65 8.17 -2.58
N TRP A 16 -5.37 7.79 -2.72
CA TRP A 16 -4.25 8.61 -2.26
C TRP A 16 -4.28 10.00 -2.89
N LEU A 17 -4.49 10.10 -4.21
CA LEU A 17 -4.55 11.38 -4.92
C LEU A 17 -5.69 12.25 -4.41
N VAL A 18 -6.89 11.70 -4.23
CA VAL A 18 -8.05 12.45 -3.71
C VAL A 18 -7.79 12.95 -2.29
N MET A 19 -7.24 12.10 -1.42
CA MET A 19 -6.94 12.49 -0.04
C MET A 19 -5.81 13.51 0.05
N PHE A 20 -4.74 13.35 -0.74
CA PHE A 20 -3.66 14.34 -0.81
C PHE A 20 -4.16 15.67 -1.36
N TYR A 21 -4.96 15.64 -2.42
CA TYR A 21 -5.56 16.84 -2.98
C TYR A 21 -6.39 17.60 -1.94
N ASN A 22 -7.18 16.90 -1.13
CA ASN A 22 -7.96 17.50 -0.04
C ASN A 22 -7.11 18.24 0.99
N LEU A 23 -5.83 17.88 1.18
CA LEU A 23 -4.93 18.59 2.10
C LEU A 23 -4.52 19.98 1.57
N PHE A 24 -4.41 20.13 0.25
CA PHE A 24 -4.03 21.40 -0.38
C PHE A 24 -5.25 22.25 -0.76
N MET A 25 -6.32 21.60 -1.22
CA MET A 25 -7.57 22.23 -1.62
C MET A 25 -8.73 21.44 -1.00
N PRO A 26 -9.15 21.77 0.23
CA PRO A 26 -10.15 21.01 0.95
C PRO A 26 -11.51 21.06 0.25
N PHE A 27 -12.14 19.90 0.11
CA PHE A 27 -13.51 19.80 -0.37
C PHE A 27 -14.49 20.43 0.64
N GLU A 28 -15.63 20.93 0.14
CA GLU A 28 -16.60 21.61 0.99
C GLU A 28 -17.31 20.67 1.98
N GLY A 29 -17.63 21.21 3.15
CA GLY A 29 -18.44 20.54 4.17
C GLY A 29 -17.75 19.33 4.81
N GLN A 30 -18.56 18.29 5.08
CA GLN A 30 -18.11 17.11 5.84
C GLN A 30 -17.16 16.21 5.04
N VAL A 31 -17.11 16.36 3.71
CA VAL A 31 -16.27 15.52 2.84
C VAL A 31 -14.79 15.68 3.20
N SER A 32 -14.32 16.92 3.42
CA SER A 32 -12.92 17.16 3.80
C SER A 32 -12.57 16.52 5.15
N ILE A 33 -13.49 16.58 6.12
CA ILE A 33 -13.29 15.97 7.45
C ILE A 33 -13.12 14.45 7.30
N VAL A 34 -14.02 13.80 6.54
CA VAL A 34 -13.95 12.36 6.29
C VAL A 34 -12.67 12.00 5.56
N LEU A 35 -12.29 12.73 4.50
CA LEU A 35 -11.07 12.47 3.75
C LEU A 35 -9.81 12.63 4.60
N ASN A 36 -9.77 13.62 5.51
CA ASN A 36 -8.65 13.80 6.43
C ASN A 36 -8.53 12.65 7.45
N ILE A 37 -9.66 12.19 7.99
CA ILE A 37 -9.69 11.02 8.89
C ILE A 37 -9.23 9.77 8.14
N LEU A 38 -9.77 9.53 6.94
CA LEU A 38 -9.37 8.41 6.10
C LEU A 38 -7.89 8.47 5.73
N PHE A 39 -7.35 9.66 5.43
CA PHE A 39 -5.94 9.85 5.14
C PHE A 39 -5.07 9.47 6.34
N PHE A 40 -5.41 9.97 7.52
CA PHE A 40 -4.68 9.68 8.76
C PHE A 40 -4.68 8.18 9.07
N ILE A 41 -5.85 7.54 9.02
CA ILE A 41 -5.98 6.09 9.23
C ILE A 41 -5.16 5.33 8.18
N THR A 42 -5.25 5.74 6.91
CA THR A 42 -4.54 5.09 5.80
C THR A 42 -3.03 5.14 6.01
N VAL A 43 -2.46 6.30 6.36
CA VAL A 43 -1.04 6.48 6.66
C VAL A 43 -0.57 5.54 7.78
N ILE A 44 -1.33 5.46 8.87
CA ILE A 44 -1.00 4.58 10.00
C ILE A 44 -1.08 3.11 9.59
N MET A 45 -2.15 2.72 8.90
CA MET A 45 -2.33 1.33 8.47
C MET A 45 -1.24 0.89 7.50
N HIS A 46 -0.85 1.75 6.56
CA HIS A 46 0.21 1.47 5.60
C HIS A 46 1.59 1.44 6.26
N PHE A 47 1.79 2.24 7.31
CA PHE A 47 2.99 2.13 8.13
C PHE A 47 3.08 0.77 8.84
N PHE A 48 1.99 0.29 9.46
CA PHE A 48 1.96 -1.04 10.05
C PHE A 48 2.21 -2.14 9.02
N GLN A 49 1.64 -2.02 7.82
CA GLN A 49 1.88 -2.96 6.72
C GLN A 49 3.34 -2.97 6.28
N LEU A 50 4.02 -1.81 6.31
CA LEU A 50 5.45 -1.72 6.04
C LEU A 50 6.29 -2.44 7.10
N LEU A 51 5.90 -2.35 8.39
CA LEU A 51 6.55 -3.11 9.45
C LEU A 51 6.37 -4.61 9.25
N ILE A 52 5.16 -5.06 8.94
CA ILE A 52 4.86 -6.47 8.63
C ILE A 52 5.68 -6.93 7.42
N PHE A 53 5.79 -6.09 6.38
CA PHE A 53 6.59 -6.41 5.20
C PHE A 53 8.05 -6.61 5.55
N ASN A 54 8.62 -5.70 6.35
CA ASN A 54 9.99 -5.80 6.79
C ASN A 54 10.24 -7.09 7.59
N THR A 55 9.38 -7.40 8.56
CA THR A 55 9.59 -8.58 9.42
C THR A 55 9.39 -9.89 8.68
N MET A 56 8.46 -9.96 7.72
CA MET A 56 8.17 -11.19 6.98
C MET A 56 9.13 -11.47 5.82
N PHE A 57 9.58 -10.44 5.10
CA PHE A 57 10.25 -10.64 3.80
C PHE A 57 11.72 -10.24 3.79
N SER A 58 12.22 -9.48 4.77
CA SER A 58 13.63 -9.02 4.77
C SER A 58 14.64 -10.16 4.88
N SER A 59 14.27 -11.29 5.50
CA SER A 59 15.11 -12.49 5.59
C SER A 59 14.99 -13.41 4.35
N LEU A 60 13.90 -13.30 3.60
CA LEU A 60 13.59 -14.18 2.46
C LEU A 60 14.00 -13.59 1.12
N LEU A 61 14.02 -12.26 1.01
CA LEU A 61 14.27 -11.54 -0.24
C LEU A 61 15.31 -10.42 -0.02
N LYS A 62 16.13 -10.15 -1.04
CA LYS A 62 16.94 -8.92 -1.07
C LYS A 62 16.05 -7.73 -1.40
N LEU A 63 15.61 -7.02 -0.37
CA LEU A 63 14.72 -5.86 -0.50
C LEU A 63 15.51 -4.56 -0.72
N SER A 64 15.04 -3.73 -1.65
CA SER A 64 15.52 -2.38 -1.90
C SER A 64 14.60 -1.34 -1.29
N PHE A 65 15.08 -0.11 -1.10
CA PHE A 65 14.25 1.01 -0.62
C PHE A 65 12.98 1.25 -1.47
N VAL A 66 13.05 0.99 -2.78
CA VAL A 66 11.91 1.10 -3.70
C VAL A 66 10.81 0.09 -3.36
N ASP A 67 11.18 -1.10 -2.87
CA ASP A 67 10.21 -2.13 -2.48
C ASP A 67 9.42 -1.72 -1.23
N TYR A 68 10.08 -1.10 -0.26
CA TYR A 68 9.42 -0.50 0.90
C TYR A 68 8.44 0.60 0.48
N LEU A 69 8.83 1.47 -0.45
CA LEU A 69 7.95 2.53 -0.97
C LEU A 69 6.71 1.95 -1.65
N LYS A 70 6.87 0.91 -2.47
CA LYS A 70 5.75 0.23 -3.13
C LYS A 70 4.77 -0.33 -2.11
N VAL A 71 5.26 -1.01 -1.07
CA VAL A 71 4.38 -1.56 -0.03
C VAL A 71 3.71 -0.46 0.77
N TYR A 72 4.40 0.64 1.06
CA TYR A 72 3.82 1.76 1.78
C TYR A 72 2.68 2.45 1.01
N PHE A 73 2.76 2.58 -0.32
CA PHE A 73 1.69 3.23 -1.09
C PHE A 73 0.56 2.26 -1.47
N PHE A 74 0.85 0.97 -1.65
CA PHE A 74 -0.13 -0.03 -2.09
C PHE A 74 -0.65 -0.96 -0.98
N GLY A 75 -0.09 -0.87 0.21
CA GLY A 75 -0.53 -1.57 1.41
C GLY A 75 -0.58 -3.08 1.25
N VAL A 76 -1.75 -3.68 1.56
CA VAL A 76 -1.98 -5.14 1.42
C VAL A 76 -1.68 -5.64 0.02
N PHE A 77 -1.96 -4.86 -1.02
CA PHE A 77 -1.68 -5.29 -2.39
C PHE A 77 -0.18 -5.41 -2.67
N GLY A 78 0.65 -4.60 -1.99
CA GLY A 78 2.09 -4.76 -1.97
C GLY A 78 2.48 -6.08 -1.29
N LEU A 79 2.00 -6.30 -0.06
CA LEU A 79 2.26 -7.54 0.69
C LEU A 79 1.88 -8.82 -0.09
N LEU A 80 0.72 -8.82 -0.75
CA LEU A 80 0.24 -9.96 -1.54
C LEU A 80 1.13 -10.24 -2.75
N GLU A 81 1.69 -9.21 -3.38
CA GLU A 81 2.62 -9.37 -4.50
C GLU A 81 3.93 -10.04 -4.04
N TYR A 82 4.52 -9.59 -2.93
CA TYR A 82 5.76 -10.21 -2.42
C TYR A 82 5.51 -11.61 -1.87
N ARG A 83 4.35 -11.86 -1.28
CA ARG A 83 3.93 -13.23 -0.92
C ARG A 83 3.90 -14.14 -2.15
N GLN A 84 3.37 -13.66 -3.28
CA GLN A 84 3.39 -14.42 -4.52
C GLN A 84 4.82 -14.66 -5.03
N LYS A 85 5.69 -13.66 -4.98
CA LYS A 85 7.10 -13.81 -5.36
C LYS A 85 7.83 -14.88 -4.54
N VAL A 86 7.65 -14.89 -3.21
CA VAL A 86 8.26 -15.93 -2.36
C VAL A 86 7.74 -17.33 -2.71
N LEU A 87 6.42 -17.48 -2.89
CA LEU A 87 5.82 -18.77 -3.25
C LEU A 87 6.20 -19.25 -4.65
N GLU A 88 6.56 -18.35 -5.56
CA GLU A 88 7.07 -18.70 -6.89
C GLU A 88 8.54 -19.16 -6.83
N LEU A 89 9.36 -18.55 -5.98
CA LEU A 89 10.74 -18.98 -5.74
C LEU A 89 10.80 -20.38 -5.11
N ASP A 90 9.98 -20.63 -4.08
CA ASP A 90 9.89 -21.92 -3.37
C ASP A 90 9.50 -23.10 -4.30
N LYS A 91 8.77 -22.82 -5.39
CA LYS A 91 8.39 -23.84 -6.38
C LYS A 91 9.45 -24.11 -7.45
N ALA A 92 10.46 -23.25 -7.54
CA ALA A 92 11.52 -23.34 -8.55
C ALA A 92 12.77 -24.07 -8.03
N GLU A 93 12.86 -24.28 -6.71
CA GLU A 93 13.85 -25.12 -6.02
C GLU A 93 13.39 -26.60 -5.94
#